data_AF-B0W769-F1
#
_entry.id   AF-B0W769-F1
#
_cell.length_a   1.000
_cell.length_b   1.000
_cell.length_c   1.000
_cell.angle_alpha   90.00
_cell.angle_beta   90.00
_cell.angle_gamma   90.00
#
_symmetry.space_group_name_H-M   'P 1'
#
loop_
_entity.id
_entity.type
_entity.pdbx_description
1 polymer ?
#
loop_
_entity_poly.entity_id
_entity_poly.type
_entity_poly.pdbx_seq_one_letter_code
_entity_poly.pdbx_strand_id
1 'polypeptide(L)'
;MSEIHWGIVCDHCEKASFGGFRVACLVCRDYDLCEECHRKKRVSLNHQAYHPMLMIPPPKKMNEILDHPEQTRIFRCPNCGDGNFNVQELSAHCLEYHSYKSCKVRCPICVTFRTEGRKGWIAEDTLLLHLLASHQNDKGFGTKCSSCKADPIVGVRMACLICKRHDLCEECHSKKRFSRKHRSYHPVQTILPPNEMERSLKDVHQDEIRIFRCPFCGDDELNVRELIGHCGKYHASGHYLVHCPICISEEWQSDVWQSEQTRNILRHLKWLHFDENVDRWDEVESEARSDEEKNLEDIESEDEKCCICQESMKAEDCRKLTCSHSYHRECINQWLRDNTSCPNCRAEV
;
A
#
# COMPACT_ATOMS: atom_id res chain seq x y z
N MET A 1 -35.50 8.14 -4.59
CA MET A 1 -34.73 7.72 -5.78
C MET A 1 -35.63 6.93 -6.73
N SER A 2 -35.31 6.90 -8.02
CA SER A 2 -36.17 6.33 -9.07
C SER A 2 -36.10 4.79 -9.11
N GLU A 3 -37.20 4.14 -9.51
CA GLU A 3 -37.26 2.70 -9.85
C GLU A 3 -36.76 2.42 -11.28
N ILE A 4 -36.34 3.45 -12.01
CA ILE A 4 -36.07 3.40 -13.45
C ILE A 4 -34.58 3.57 -13.71
N HIS A 5 -34.02 2.71 -14.58
CA HIS A 5 -32.68 2.87 -15.13
C HIS A 5 -32.68 3.86 -16.30
N TRP A 6 -32.50 5.15 -15.99
CA TRP A 6 -32.44 6.21 -17.00
C TRP A 6 -31.26 6.06 -17.95
N GLY A 7 -31.48 6.34 -19.24
CA GLY A 7 -30.43 6.34 -20.26
C GLY A 7 -29.96 4.95 -20.72
N ILE A 8 -30.63 3.88 -20.28
CA ILE A 8 -30.35 2.50 -20.71
C ILE A 8 -31.44 2.05 -21.69
N VAL A 9 -31.03 1.35 -22.75
CA VAL A 9 -31.92 0.79 -23.77
C VAL A 9 -31.77 -0.72 -23.76
N CYS A 10 -32.88 -1.44 -23.85
CA CYS A 10 -32.84 -2.89 -24.01
C CYS A 10 -32.45 -3.27 -25.45
N ASP A 11 -31.37 -4.02 -25.63
CA ASP A 11 -30.85 -4.43 -26.94
C ASP A 11 -31.77 -5.40 -27.72
N HIS A 12 -32.83 -5.93 -27.11
CA HIS A 12 -33.77 -6.81 -27.79
C HIS A 12 -35.11 -6.16 -28.14
N CYS A 13 -35.71 -5.41 -27.20
CA CYS A 13 -37.02 -4.79 -27.41
C CYS A 13 -36.97 -3.27 -27.59
N GLU A 14 -35.76 -2.69 -27.58
CA GLU A 14 -35.49 -1.27 -27.80
C GLU A 14 -36.17 -0.32 -26.77
N LYS A 15 -36.74 -0.89 -25.70
CA LYS A 15 -37.35 -0.11 -24.62
C LYS A 15 -36.25 0.72 -23.94
N ALA A 16 -36.37 2.04 -24.04
CA ALA A 16 -35.53 2.99 -23.33
C ALA A 16 -36.06 3.23 -21.91
N SER A 17 -35.16 3.45 -20.97
CA SER A 17 -35.44 3.81 -19.57
C SER A 17 -36.53 2.95 -18.93
N PHE A 18 -36.17 1.72 -18.55
CA PHE A 18 -37.11 0.76 -17.97
C PHE A 18 -36.87 0.56 -16.46
N GLY A 19 -37.94 0.21 -15.75
CA GLY A 19 -37.87 -0.24 -14.35
C GLY A 19 -37.69 -1.75 -14.23
N GLY A 20 -37.51 -2.22 -13.00
CA GLY A 20 -37.17 -3.61 -12.70
C GLY A 20 -35.67 -3.88 -12.85
N PHE A 21 -35.28 -5.14 -12.99
CA PHE A 21 -33.86 -5.49 -13.12
C PHE A 21 -33.30 -5.09 -14.50
N ARG A 22 -32.11 -4.49 -14.49
CA ARG A 22 -31.24 -4.35 -15.67
C ARG A 22 -30.32 -5.56 -15.75
N VAL A 23 -30.36 -6.27 -16.87
CA VAL A 23 -29.55 -7.47 -17.08
C VAL A 23 -28.42 -7.14 -18.04
N ALA A 24 -27.21 -6.93 -17.53
CA ALA A 24 -26.07 -6.49 -18.32
C ALA A 24 -25.15 -7.65 -18.69
N CYS A 25 -24.66 -7.70 -19.93
CA CYS A 25 -23.62 -8.65 -20.33
C CYS A 25 -22.25 -8.20 -19.81
N LEU A 26 -21.51 -9.14 -19.23
CA LEU A 26 -20.15 -8.90 -18.72
C LEU A 26 -19.06 -9.09 -19.77
N VAL A 27 -19.42 -9.38 -21.02
CA VAL A 27 -18.47 -9.58 -22.13
C VAL A 27 -18.76 -8.61 -23.27
N CYS A 28 -20.01 -8.53 -23.73
CA CYS A 28 -20.40 -7.63 -24.81
C CYS A 28 -20.35 -6.16 -24.38
N ARG A 29 -19.89 -5.31 -25.29
CA ARG A 29 -19.93 -3.85 -25.13
C ARG A 29 -21.37 -3.37 -25.14
N ASP A 30 -21.77 -2.71 -24.07
CA ASP A 30 -23.04 -1.99 -23.91
C ASP A 30 -24.31 -2.80 -24.15
N TYR A 31 -24.23 -4.12 -23.99
CA TYR A 31 -25.39 -5.00 -24.10
C TYR A 31 -26.14 -5.10 -22.77
N ASP A 32 -27.40 -4.68 -22.78
CA ASP A 32 -28.32 -4.62 -21.67
C ASP A 32 -29.69 -5.17 -22.09
N LEU A 33 -30.27 -6.05 -21.28
CA LEU A 33 -31.64 -6.52 -21.44
C LEU A 33 -32.51 -6.05 -20.28
N CYS A 34 -33.77 -5.75 -20.57
CA CYS A 34 -34.77 -5.64 -19.51
C CYS A 34 -35.09 -7.03 -18.95
N GLU A 35 -35.55 -7.05 -17.69
CA GLU A 35 -35.92 -8.26 -16.96
C GLU A 35 -36.84 -9.20 -17.76
N GLU A 36 -37.83 -8.65 -18.47
CA GLU A 36 -38.76 -9.46 -19.26
C GLU A 36 -38.08 -10.15 -20.45
N CYS A 37 -37.18 -9.45 -21.15
CA CYS A 37 -36.44 -10.03 -22.27
C CYS A 37 -35.49 -11.12 -21.80
N HIS A 38 -34.84 -10.91 -20.65
CA HIS A 38 -33.97 -11.92 -20.05
C HIS A 38 -34.77 -13.16 -19.61
N ARG A 39 -35.91 -12.98 -18.94
CA ARG A 39 -36.79 -14.08 -18.51
C ARG A 39 -37.30 -14.92 -19.69
N LYS A 40 -37.58 -14.28 -20.82
CA LYS A 40 -37.95 -14.95 -22.09
C LYS A 40 -36.75 -15.54 -22.85
N LYS A 41 -35.54 -15.49 -22.28
CA LYS A 41 -34.27 -15.96 -22.88
C LYS A 41 -34.03 -15.39 -24.28
N ARG A 42 -34.38 -14.11 -24.48
CA ARG A 42 -34.13 -13.42 -25.75
C ARG A 42 -32.64 -13.16 -25.93
N VAL A 43 -32.15 -13.34 -27.14
CA VAL A 43 -30.75 -13.17 -27.53
C VAL A 43 -30.71 -12.34 -28.81
N SER A 44 -29.84 -11.34 -28.88
CA SER A 44 -29.59 -10.57 -30.10
C SER A 44 -28.57 -11.27 -31.01
N LEU A 45 -28.45 -10.86 -32.26
CA LEU A 45 -27.52 -11.45 -33.23
C LEU A 45 -26.05 -11.37 -32.79
N ASN A 46 -25.67 -10.33 -32.04
CA ASN A 46 -24.28 -10.06 -31.64
C ASN A 46 -23.95 -10.48 -30.20
N HIS A 47 -24.85 -11.25 -29.57
CA HIS A 47 -24.70 -11.72 -28.20
C HIS A 47 -24.71 -13.25 -28.16
N GLN A 48 -23.75 -13.85 -27.46
CA GLN A 48 -23.69 -15.30 -27.28
C GLN A 48 -24.44 -15.69 -25.99
N ALA A 49 -25.33 -16.68 -26.08
CA ALA A 49 -26.20 -17.08 -24.96
C ALA A 49 -25.44 -17.57 -23.71
N TYR A 50 -24.18 -17.96 -23.85
CA TYR A 50 -23.32 -18.42 -22.76
C TYR A 50 -22.53 -17.29 -22.07
N HIS A 51 -22.61 -16.06 -22.56
CA HIS A 51 -21.94 -14.94 -21.88
C HIS A 51 -22.52 -14.74 -20.48
N PRO A 52 -21.67 -14.57 -19.45
CA PRO A 52 -22.14 -14.24 -18.12
C PRO A 52 -22.93 -12.93 -18.07
N MET A 53 -24.14 -13.01 -17.49
CA MET A 53 -25.03 -11.86 -17.33
C MET A 53 -25.11 -11.45 -15.85
N LEU A 54 -25.05 -10.14 -15.59
CA LEU A 54 -25.19 -9.53 -14.27
C LEU A 54 -26.61 -8.98 -14.09
N MET A 55 -27.27 -9.35 -13.01
CA MET A 55 -28.58 -8.81 -12.62
C MET A 55 -28.37 -7.59 -11.73
N ILE A 56 -28.69 -6.40 -12.25
CA ILE A 56 -28.54 -5.13 -11.55
C ILE A 56 -29.92 -4.70 -11.02
N PRO A 57 -30.08 -4.51 -9.69
CA PRO A 57 -31.33 -4.03 -9.10
C PRO A 57 -31.69 -2.60 -9.55
N PRO A 58 -32.98 -2.22 -9.51
CA PRO A 58 -33.39 -0.84 -9.79
C PRO A 58 -32.73 0.14 -8.81
N PRO A 59 -32.48 1.40 -9.21
CA PRO A 59 -31.65 2.32 -8.43
C PRO A 59 -32.13 2.51 -6.98
N LYS A 60 -33.45 2.60 -6.74
CA LYS A 60 -33.99 2.69 -5.39
C LYS A 60 -33.56 1.51 -4.51
N LYS A 61 -33.77 0.28 -4.99
CA LYS A 61 -33.37 -0.95 -4.29
C LYS A 61 -31.85 -1.10 -4.19
N MET A 62 -31.10 -0.65 -5.20
CA MET A 62 -29.65 -0.65 -5.17
C MET A 62 -29.12 0.24 -4.03
N ASN A 63 -29.74 1.39 -3.78
CA ASN A 63 -29.34 2.25 -2.66
C ASN A 63 -29.66 1.64 -1.30
N GLU A 64 -30.81 0.98 -1.14
CA GLU A 64 -31.13 0.22 0.08
C GLU A 64 -30.09 -0.89 0.34
N ILE A 65 -29.58 -1.54 -0.73
CA ILE A 65 -28.50 -2.52 -0.63
C ILE A 65 -27.17 -1.87 -0.23
N LEU A 66 -26.86 -0.69 -0.78
CA LEU A 66 -25.65 0.06 -0.46
C LEU A 66 -25.62 0.60 0.96
N ASP A 67 -26.77 0.74 1.63
CA ASP A 67 -26.81 1.08 3.06
C ASP A 67 -26.22 -0.04 3.92
N HIS A 68 -26.14 -1.29 3.42
CA HIS A 68 -25.58 -2.48 4.10
C HIS A 68 -24.53 -3.17 3.19
N PRO A 69 -23.39 -2.51 2.91
CA PRO A 69 -22.43 -2.93 1.89
C PRO A 69 -21.82 -4.31 2.16
N GLU A 70 -21.67 -4.71 3.43
CA GLU A 70 -21.15 -6.01 3.85
C GLU A 70 -22.05 -7.20 3.44
N GLN A 71 -23.31 -6.94 3.09
CA GLN A 71 -24.27 -7.95 2.64
C GLN A 71 -24.46 -7.94 1.12
N THR A 72 -23.78 -7.04 0.40
CA THR A 72 -23.97 -6.85 -1.04
C THR A 72 -23.28 -7.96 -1.83
N ARG A 73 -24.03 -9.03 -2.15
CA ARG A 73 -23.55 -10.19 -2.91
C ARG A 73 -24.23 -10.31 -4.28
N ILE A 74 -24.04 -9.29 -5.11
CA ILE A 74 -24.71 -9.18 -6.41
C ILE A 74 -23.79 -9.48 -7.60
N PHE A 75 -22.48 -9.56 -7.40
CA PHE A 75 -21.53 -9.64 -8.50
C PHE A 75 -21.36 -11.07 -9.03
N ARG A 76 -21.06 -11.15 -10.32
CA ARG A 76 -20.81 -12.39 -11.07
C ARG A 76 -19.45 -12.27 -11.77
N CYS A 77 -18.66 -13.33 -11.72
CA CYS A 77 -17.40 -13.46 -12.43
C CYS A 77 -17.64 -13.49 -13.95
N PRO A 78 -17.09 -12.55 -14.72
CA PRO A 78 -17.15 -12.55 -16.18
C PRO A 78 -16.40 -13.70 -16.86
N ASN A 79 -15.44 -14.33 -16.17
CA ASN A 79 -14.57 -15.34 -16.76
C ASN A 79 -15.16 -16.76 -16.75
N CYS A 80 -15.92 -17.11 -15.70
CA CYS A 80 -16.56 -18.42 -15.56
C CYS A 80 -18.09 -18.35 -15.41
N GLY A 81 -18.64 -17.19 -15.05
CA GLY A 81 -20.06 -17.02 -14.78
C GLY A 81 -20.48 -17.35 -13.35
N ASP A 82 -19.59 -17.76 -12.44
CA ASP A 82 -19.95 -17.94 -11.03
C ASP A 82 -20.37 -16.62 -10.40
N GLY A 83 -21.28 -16.63 -9.43
CA GLY A 83 -21.82 -15.39 -8.87
C GLY A 83 -22.21 -15.50 -7.41
N ASN A 84 -22.97 -14.50 -6.95
CA ASN A 84 -23.24 -14.24 -5.53
C ASN A 84 -21.99 -13.83 -4.75
N PHE A 85 -21.13 -13.05 -5.39
CA PHE A 85 -19.94 -12.49 -4.76
C PHE A 85 -20.21 -11.06 -4.31
N ASN A 86 -19.65 -10.69 -3.16
CA ASN A 86 -19.27 -9.30 -2.90
C ASN A 86 -17.99 -8.94 -3.69
N VAL A 87 -17.50 -7.70 -3.55
CA VAL A 87 -16.34 -7.21 -4.32
C VAL A 87 -15.10 -8.04 -4.04
N GLN A 88 -14.93 -8.48 -2.81
CA GLN A 88 -13.69 -9.03 -2.32
C GLN A 88 -13.64 -10.54 -2.48
N GLU A 89 -14.77 -11.22 -2.27
CA GLU A 89 -15.01 -12.60 -2.72
C GLU A 89 -14.78 -12.73 -4.23
N LEU A 90 -15.23 -11.76 -5.03
CA LEU A 90 -14.98 -11.77 -6.47
C LEU A 90 -13.49 -11.63 -6.79
N SER A 91 -12.78 -10.76 -6.07
CA SER A 91 -11.34 -10.54 -6.24
C SER A 91 -10.55 -11.80 -5.87
N ALA A 92 -10.85 -12.41 -4.72
CA ALA A 92 -10.25 -13.66 -4.26
C ALA A 92 -10.52 -14.81 -5.24
N HIS A 93 -11.76 -14.96 -5.71
CA HIS A 93 -12.10 -15.93 -6.75
C HIS A 93 -11.29 -15.70 -8.04
N CYS A 94 -11.15 -14.45 -8.50
CA CYS A 94 -10.36 -14.17 -9.69
C CYS A 94 -8.88 -14.48 -9.50
N LEU A 95 -8.33 -14.25 -8.30
CA LEU A 95 -6.95 -14.58 -7.95
C LEU A 95 -6.71 -16.10 -8.00
N GLU A 96 -7.59 -16.86 -7.37
CA GLU A 96 -7.45 -18.31 -7.23
C GLU A 96 -7.64 -19.05 -8.57
N TYR A 97 -8.67 -18.67 -9.34
CA TYR A 97 -9.08 -19.44 -10.52
C TYR A 97 -8.69 -18.81 -11.86
N HIS A 98 -8.33 -17.53 -11.89
CA HIS A 98 -8.19 -16.76 -13.14
C HIS A 98 -6.96 -15.83 -13.22
N SER A 99 -5.99 -15.96 -12.31
CA SER A 99 -4.79 -15.09 -12.21
C SER A 99 -4.01 -14.93 -13.52
N TYR A 100 -3.91 -15.97 -14.34
CA TYR A 100 -3.14 -15.97 -15.59
C TYR A 100 -3.98 -15.74 -16.85
N LYS A 101 -5.31 -15.57 -16.72
CA LYS A 101 -6.21 -15.55 -17.88
C LYS A 101 -6.52 -14.12 -18.32
N SER A 102 -5.85 -13.65 -19.37
CA SER A 102 -6.22 -12.41 -20.06
C SER A 102 -7.44 -12.64 -20.94
N CYS A 103 -8.61 -12.23 -20.46
CA CYS A 103 -9.85 -12.23 -21.21
C CYS A 103 -10.43 -10.82 -21.26
N LYS A 104 -10.87 -10.39 -22.44
CA LYS A 104 -11.58 -9.11 -22.61
C LYS A 104 -12.96 -9.23 -22.00
N VAL A 105 -13.08 -8.74 -20.77
CA VAL A 105 -14.32 -8.75 -20.00
C VAL A 105 -14.59 -7.38 -19.40
N ARG A 106 -15.83 -7.17 -18.96
CA ARG A 106 -16.29 -5.95 -18.29
C ARG A 106 -16.30 -6.17 -16.80
N CYS A 107 -15.80 -5.18 -16.06
CA CYS A 107 -15.85 -5.22 -14.61
C CYS A 107 -17.31 -5.16 -14.10
N PRO A 108 -17.79 -6.16 -13.33
CA PRO A 108 -19.16 -6.18 -12.82
C PRO A 108 -19.53 -4.93 -11.99
N ILE A 109 -18.55 -4.37 -11.29
CA ILE A 109 -18.71 -3.20 -10.42
C ILE A 109 -18.89 -1.93 -11.27
N CYS A 110 -17.98 -1.69 -12.22
CA CYS A 110 -18.08 -0.57 -13.16
C CYS A 110 -19.38 -0.60 -14.00
N VAL A 111 -19.84 -1.80 -14.39
CA VAL A 111 -21.10 -1.95 -15.15
C VAL A 111 -22.32 -1.57 -14.30
N THR A 112 -22.28 -1.89 -13.01
CA THR A 112 -23.34 -1.58 -12.05
C THR A 112 -23.48 -0.07 -11.83
N PHE A 113 -22.36 0.63 -11.63
CA PHE A 113 -22.33 2.05 -11.24
C PHE A 113 -22.04 3.00 -12.41
N ARG A 114 -22.49 2.67 -13.63
CA ARG A 114 -22.28 3.54 -14.81
C ARG A 114 -22.67 5.00 -14.49
N THR A 115 -21.69 5.89 -14.56
CA THR A 115 -21.86 7.35 -14.47
C THR A 115 -21.86 7.94 -15.88
N GLU A 116 -22.72 8.92 -16.14
CA GLU A 116 -22.75 9.63 -17.42
C GLU A 116 -21.34 10.15 -17.76
N GLY A 117 -20.81 9.74 -18.92
CA GLY A 117 -19.47 10.14 -19.39
C GLY A 117 -18.34 9.13 -19.18
N ARG A 118 -18.49 8.09 -18.34
CA ARG A 118 -17.50 6.99 -18.26
C ARG A 118 -17.87 5.87 -19.23
N LYS A 119 -17.06 5.69 -20.28
CA LYS A 119 -17.15 4.52 -21.18
C LYS A 119 -17.13 3.26 -20.32
N GLY A 120 -18.09 2.34 -20.54
CA GLY A 120 -18.11 1.05 -19.85
C GLY A 120 -16.74 0.38 -19.98
N TRP A 121 -16.00 0.31 -18.88
CA TRP A 121 -14.63 -0.18 -18.91
C TRP A 121 -14.60 -1.63 -19.38
N ILE A 122 -13.90 -1.86 -20.48
CA ILE A 122 -13.45 -3.17 -20.92
C ILE A 122 -12.03 -3.28 -20.39
N ALA A 123 -11.72 -4.32 -19.62
CA ALA A 123 -10.36 -4.52 -19.15
C ALA A 123 -9.47 -4.82 -20.37
N GLU A 124 -8.50 -3.94 -20.66
CA GLU A 124 -7.43 -4.19 -21.62
C GLU A 124 -6.37 -5.14 -21.01
N ASP A 125 -6.24 -5.12 -19.68
CA ASP A 125 -5.47 -6.04 -18.83
C ASP A 125 -6.38 -7.10 -18.16
N THR A 126 -5.87 -7.91 -17.23
CA THR A 126 -6.70 -8.92 -16.53
C THR A 126 -7.74 -8.26 -15.63
N LEU A 127 -8.93 -8.87 -15.52
CA LEU A 127 -9.99 -8.38 -14.62
C LEU A 127 -9.50 -8.27 -13.16
N LEU A 128 -8.65 -9.21 -12.74
CA LEU A 128 -8.06 -9.20 -11.40
C LEU A 128 -7.31 -7.90 -11.14
N LEU A 129 -6.36 -7.51 -12.00
CA LEU A 129 -5.59 -6.28 -11.84
C LEU A 129 -6.50 -5.05 -11.72
N HIS A 130 -7.55 -4.97 -12.54
CA HIS A 130 -8.52 -3.88 -12.44
C HIS A 130 -9.28 -3.89 -11.11
N LEU A 131 -9.73 -5.06 -10.64
CA LEU A 131 -10.41 -5.19 -9.35
C LEU A 131 -9.49 -4.77 -8.20
N LEU A 132 -8.25 -5.25 -8.16
CA LEU A 132 -7.25 -4.88 -7.16
C LEU A 132 -6.99 -3.36 -7.18
N ALA A 133 -6.81 -2.77 -8.37
CA ALA A 133 -6.48 -1.35 -8.51
C ALA A 133 -7.67 -0.39 -8.27
N SER A 134 -8.90 -0.82 -8.58
CA SER A 134 -10.06 0.10 -8.65
C SER A 134 -11.17 -0.22 -7.64
N HIS A 135 -11.17 -1.41 -7.04
CA HIS A 135 -12.32 -1.92 -6.30
C HIS A 135 -12.00 -2.74 -5.04
N GLN A 136 -10.83 -3.34 -4.91
CA GLN A 136 -10.49 -4.16 -3.75
C GLN A 136 -10.34 -3.27 -2.52
N ASN A 137 -11.23 -3.50 -1.55
CA ASN A 137 -11.17 -2.99 -0.19
C ASN A 137 -11.77 -4.07 0.70
N ASP A 138 -10.98 -4.85 1.44
CA ASP A 138 -11.56 -5.77 2.43
C ASP A 138 -11.12 -5.36 3.83
N LYS A 139 -12.00 -4.59 4.48
CA LYS A 139 -11.68 -3.59 5.54
C LYS A 139 -10.74 -2.46 5.07
N GLY A 140 -10.48 -2.39 3.76
CA GLY A 140 -9.33 -1.77 3.12
C GLY A 140 -9.43 -0.25 3.00
N PHE A 141 -8.47 0.52 3.51
CA PHE A 141 -7.10 0.68 2.98
C PHE A 141 -7.06 1.32 1.60
N GLY A 142 -7.60 2.54 1.54
CA GLY A 142 -6.72 3.60 1.10
C GLY A 142 -6.29 4.44 2.30
N THR A 143 -5.06 4.91 2.28
CA THR A 143 -4.49 5.56 3.45
C THR A 143 -5.02 6.98 3.56
N LYS A 144 -5.56 7.36 4.72
CA LYS A 144 -6.04 8.73 4.97
C LYS A 144 -4.86 9.69 5.07
N CYS A 145 -4.92 10.79 4.33
CA CYS A 145 -3.97 11.88 4.51
C CYS A 145 -4.12 12.46 5.92
N SER A 146 -3.05 12.36 6.70
CA SER A 146 -2.99 12.83 8.08
C SER A 146 -3.18 14.35 8.19
N SER A 147 -2.96 15.07 7.09
CA SER A 147 -3.10 16.53 7.01
C SER A 147 -4.47 16.96 6.50
N CYS A 148 -4.76 16.82 5.19
CA CYS A 148 -6.02 17.27 4.59
C CYS A 148 -7.23 16.37 4.84
N LYS A 149 -7.02 15.20 5.47
CA LYS A 149 -8.05 14.19 5.75
C LYS A 149 -8.69 13.55 4.53
N ALA A 150 -8.13 13.77 3.32
CA ALA A 150 -8.51 13.03 2.13
C ALA A 150 -8.37 11.52 2.39
N ASP A 151 -9.43 10.79 2.04
CA ASP A 151 -9.59 9.37 2.34
C ASP A 151 -10.39 8.73 1.20
N PRO A 152 -9.74 7.94 0.33
CA PRO A 152 -8.32 7.59 0.35
C PRO A 152 -7.40 8.68 -0.24
N ILE A 153 -6.08 8.64 0.02
CA ILE A 153 -5.11 9.39 -0.79
C ILE A 153 -5.21 8.87 -2.23
N VAL A 154 -5.47 9.78 -3.18
CA VAL A 154 -5.49 9.50 -4.61
C VAL A 154 -4.15 9.93 -5.22
N GLY A 155 -3.50 9.04 -5.97
CA GLY A 155 -2.18 9.28 -6.57
C GLY A 155 -1.04 8.84 -5.63
N VAL A 156 0.05 9.60 -5.62
CA VAL A 156 1.25 9.24 -4.86
C VAL A 156 1.03 9.41 -3.35
N ARG A 157 1.30 8.35 -2.59
CA ARG A 157 1.24 8.30 -1.13
C ARG A 157 2.63 8.53 -0.53
N MET A 158 2.71 9.38 0.48
CA MET A 158 3.93 9.73 1.20
C MET A 158 3.85 9.15 2.61
N ALA A 159 4.51 8.02 2.88
CA ALA A 159 4.42 7.30 4.15
C ALA A 159 5.61 7.58 5.08
N CYS A 160 5.37 8.06 6.30
CA CYS A 160 6.44 8.34 7.25
C CYS A 160 7.10 7.04 7.74
N LEU A 161 8.43 6.96 7.66
CA LEU A 161 9.18 5.79 8.11
C LEU A 161 9.40 5.73 9.62
N ILE A 162 9.00 6.78 10.36
CA ILE A 162 9.18 6.87 11.83
C ILE A 162 7.82 6.91 12.57
N CYS A 163 6.81 7.55 11.99
CA CYS A 163 5.52 7.72 12.66
C CYS A 163 4.53 6.63 12.24
N LYS A 164 3.97 5.93 13.24
CA LYS A 164 2.87 4.97 13.01
C LYS A 164 1.68 5.66 12.35
N ARG A 165 1.21 5.12 11.21
CA ARG A 165 0.00 5.56 10.48
C ARG A 165 0.02 7.05 10.13
N HIS A 166 1.19 7.60 9.77
CA HIS A 166 1.31 8.98 9.30
C HIS A 166 1.64 9.04 7.83
N ASP A 167 0.61 9.31 7.04
CA ASP A 167 0.69 9.34 5.59
C ASP A 167 0.16 10.66 5.07
N LEU A 168 0.76 11.15 3.98
CA LEU A 168 0.39 12.40 3.34
C LEU A 168 0.13 12.15 1.86
N CYS A 169 -0.79 12.92 1.27
CA CYS A 169 -0.83 13.05 -0.17
C CYS A 169 0.35 13.92 -0.65
N GLU A 170 0.74 13.73 -1.91
CA GLU A 170 1.79 14.50 -2.59
C GLU A 170 1.65 16.01 -2.40
N GLU A 171 0.43 16.55 -2.53
CA GLU A 171 0.16 17.97 -2.38
C GLU A 171 0.43 18.48 -0.95
N CYS A 172 0.02 17.72 0.07
CA CYS A 172 0.23 18.09 1.47
C CYS A 172 1.71 18.00 1.86
N HIS A 173 2.43 17.00 1.33
CA HIS A 173 3.86 16.87 1.52
C HIS A 173 4.62 18.04 0.88
N SER A 174 4.31 18.36 -0.38
CA SER A 174 4.93 19.46 -1.13
C SER A 174 4.69 20.82 -0.48
N LYS A 175 3.48 21.04 0.07
CA LYS A 175 3.12 22.27 0.80
C LYS A 175 3.60 22.28 2.26
N LYS A 176 4.34 21.26 2.71
CA LYS A 176 4.83 21.11 4.09
C LYS A 176 3.72 21.22 5.15
N ARG A 177 2.52 20.75 4.83
CA ARG A 177 1.35 20.80 5.72
C ARG A 177 1.36 19.58 6.63
N PHE A 178 2.03 19.68 7.77
CA PHE A 178 2.17 18.57 8.72
C PHE A 178 1.24 18.69 9.92
N SER A 179 0.88 17.56 10.53
CA SER A 179 0.22 17.57 11.83
C SER A 179 1.18 18.04 12.92
N ARG A 180 0.68 18.62 14.02
CA ARG A 180 1.51 19.07 15.17
C ARG A 180 2.42 17.98 15.77
N LYS A 181 2.07 16.71 15.58
CA LYS A 181 2.80 15.53 16.11
C LYS A 181 3.85 14.99 15.13
N HIS A 182 3.78 15.37 13.85
CA HIS A 182 4.75 14.96 12.83
C HIS A 182 5.87 15.98 12.71
N ARG A 183 7.10 15.51 12.53
CA ARG A 183 8.27 16.37 12.34
C ARG A 183 8.67 16.35 10.88
N SER A 184 8.91 17.52 10.30
CA SER A 184 9.22 17.67 8.87
C SER A 184 10.53 17.01 8.44
N TYR A 185 11.41 16.69 9.39
CA TYR A 185 12.68 16.01 9.14
C TYR A 185 12.58 14.48 9.18
N HIS A 186 11.40 13.91 9.49
CA HIS A 186 11.25 12.45 9.43
C HIS A 186 11.34 11.98 7.97
N PRO A 187 12.11 10.92 7.66
CA PRO A 187 12.13 10.31 6.35
C PRO A 187 10.77 9.78 5.94
N VAL A 188 10.42 9.96 4.66
CA VAL A 188 9.12 9.60 4.11
C VAL A 188 9.33 8.75 2.85
N GLN A 189 8.79 7.54 2.81
CA GLN A 189 8.82 6.67 1.64
C GLN A 189 7.74 7.09 0.64
N THR A 190 8.14 7.22 -0.63
CA THR A 190 7.22 7.44 -1.74
C THR A 190 6.62 6.10 -2.14
N ILE A 191 5.29 6.01 -2.14
CA ILE A 191 4.53 4.83 -2.55
C ILE A 191 3.71 5.23 -3.78
N LEU A 192 4.09 4.66 -4.92
CA LEU A 192 3.40 4.84 -6.19
C LEU A 192 2.06 4.09 -6.18
N PRO A 193 1.03 4.60 -6.89
CA PRO A 193 -0.18 3.83 -7.09
C PRO A 193 0.13 2.54 -7.88
N PRO A 194 -0.61 1.43 -7.65
CA PRO A 194 -0.31 0.11 -8.26
C PRO A 194 -0.11 0.14 -9.77
N ASN A 195 -0.89 0.94 -10.50
CA ASN A 195 -0.79 1.06 -11.96
C ASN A 195 0.53 1.72 -12.42
N GLU A 196 1.06 2.69 -11.66
CA GLU A 196 2.35 3.33 -11.96
C GLU A 196 3.51 2.47 -11.48
N MET A 197 3.33 1.77 -10.35
CA MET A 197 4.27 0.77 -9.88
C MET A 197 4.43 -0.34 -10.93
N GLU A 198 3.35 -0.95 -11.41
CA GLU A 198 3.41 -2.00 -12.44
C GLU A 198 4.08 -1.50 -13.73
N ARG A 199 3.74 -0.30 -14.21
CA ARG A 199 4.38 0.29 -15.41
C ARG A 199 5.86 0.60 -15.22
N SER A 200 6.27 1.02 -14.03
CA SER A 200 7.66 1.37 -13.72
C SER A 200 8.51 0.13 -13.46
N LEU A 201 7.88 -1.01 -13.17
CA LEU A 201 8.54 -2.29 -12.84
C LEU A 201 8.46 -3.32 -13.96
N LYS A 202 7.59 -3.11 -14.97
CA LYS A 202 7.51 -3.94 -16.18
C LYS A 202 8.83 -3.79 -16.94
N ASP A 203 9.62 -4.85 -16.97
CA ASP A 203 10.89 -4.96 -17.71
C ASP A 203 12.15 -4.38 -17.01
N VAL A 204 12.11 -4.11 -15.71
CA VAL A 204 13.26 -3.60 -14.93
C VAL A 204 13.81 -4.69 -14.00
N HIS A 205 15.12 -4.92 -14.02
CA HIS A 205 15.76 -5.87 -13.09
C HIS A 205 15.65 -5.34 -11.65
N GLN A 206 15.48 -6.20 -10.63
CA GLN A 206 15.26 -5.76 -9.23
C GLN A 206 16.34 -4.79 -8.71
N ASP A 207 17.57 -4.93 -9.19
CA ASP A 207 18.72 -4.08 -8.82
C ASP A 207 18.69 -2.68 -9.47
N GLU A 208 17.88 -2.48 -10.50
CA GLU A 208 17.70 -1.20 -11.18
C GLU A 208 16.57 -0.35 -10.55
N ILE A 209 15.74 -0.95 -9.68
CA ILE A 209 14.66 -0.28 -8.98
C ILE A 209 15.23 0.54 -7.81
N ARG A 210 15.39 1.85 -8.03
CA ARG A 210 15.94 2.82 -7.08
C ARG A 210 14.85 3.70 -6.46
N ILE A 211 13.98 3.12 -5.66
CA ILE A 211 12.82 3.85 -5.10
C ILE A 211 12.84 3.94 -3.57
N PHE A 212 13.77 3.27 -2.90
CA PHE A 212 13.74 3.16 -1.45
C PHE A 212 14.50 4.30 -0.78
N ARG A 213 13.95 4.75 0.35
CA ARG A 213 14.55 5.77 1.21
C ARG A 213 15.03 5.15 2.52
N CYS A 214 16.24 5.52 2.94
CA CYS A 214 16.79 5.16 4.24
C CYS A 214 15.90 5.73 5.36
N PRO A 215 15.39 4.88 6.27
CA PRO A 215 14.52 5.32 7.36
C PRO A 215 15.24 6.15 8.42
N PHE A 216 16.57 6.18 8.40
CA PHE A 216 17.39 6.85 9.40
C PHE A 216 17.82 8.26 9.01
N CYS A 217 18.42 8.41 7.83
CA CYS A 217 18.94 9.69 7.34
C CYS A 217 18.07 10.33 6.24
N GLY A 218 17.23 9.55 5.56
CA GLY A 218 16.42 10.02 4.45
C GLY A 218 17.09 9.98 3.08
N ASP A 219 18.32 9.44 2.96
CA ASP A 219 18.96 9.16 1.67
C ASP A 219 18.03 8.31 0.79
N ASP A 220 17.80 8.75 -0.43
CA ASP A 220 16.86 8.16 -1.38
C ASP A 220 17.54 7.62 -2.63
N GLU A 221 16.74 7.17 -3.61
CA GLU A 221 17.22 6.56 -4.85
C GLU A 221 18.10 5.32 -4.64
N LEU A 222 17.82 4.59 -3.55
CA LEU A 222 18.49 3.34 -3.20
C LEU A 222 17.70 2.15 -3.75
N ASN A 223 18.40 1.18 -4.32
CA ASN A 223 17.87 -0.17 -4.49
C ASN A 223 18.00 -0.99 -3.19
N VAL A 224 17.50 -2.22 -3.17
CA VAL A 224 17.50 -3.09 -1.98
C VAL A 224 18.92 -3.35 -1.45
N ARG A 225 19.87 -3.68 -2.34
CA ARG A 225 21.26 -3.98 -1.95
C ARG A 225 21.97 -2.74 -1.40
N GLU A 226 21.76 -1.60 -2.04
CA GLU A 226 22.33 -0.32 -1.61
C GLU A 226 21.74 0.13 -0.28
N LEU A 227 20.44 -0.07 -0.05
CA LEU A 227 19.81 0.21 1.23
C LEU A 227 20.42 -0.62 2.36
N ILE A 228 20.64 -1.92 2.13
CA ILE A 228 21.30 -2.81 3.10
C ILE A 228 22.73 -2.34 3.38
N GLY A 229 23.51 -2.08 2.33
CA GLY A 229 24.90 -1.63 2.46
C GLY A 229 25.02 -0.26 3.15
N HIS A 230 24.14 0.68 2.79
CA HIS A 230 24.06 2.00 3.40
C HIS A 230 23.73 1.90 4.89
N CYS A 231 22.66 1.17 5.25
CA CYS A 231 22.26 0.99 6.65
C CYS A 231 23.37 0.29 7.46
N GLY A 232 24.01 -0.73 6.89
CA GLY A 232 25.10 -1.45 7.54
C GLY A 232 26.35 -0.59 7.77
N LYS A 233 26.68 0.31 6.83
CA LYS A 233 27.89 1.13 6.90
C LYS A 233 27.72 2.36 7.81
N TYR A 234 26.59 3.06 7.69
CA TYR A 234 26.41 4.36 8.35
C TYR A 234 25.49 4.30 9.57
N HIS A 235 24.74 3.21 9.74
CA HIS A 235 23.73 3.05 10.79
C HIS A 235 23.78 1.68 11.48
N ALA A 236 24.98 1.09 11.61
CA ALA A 236 25.19 -0.24 12.22
C ALA A 236 24.61 -0.36 13.65
N SER A 237 24.67 0.73 14.42
CA SER A 237 24.18 0.85 15.80
C SER A 237 22.82 1.55 15.92
N GLY A 238 22.12 1.76 14.80
CA GLY A 238 20.81 2.43 14.80
C GLY A 238 19.71 1.54 15.38
N HIS A 239 19.31 1.78 16.63
CA HIS A 239 18.34 0.94 17.36
C HIS A 239 16.96 1.56 17.62
N TYR A 240 16.57 2.61 16.90
CA TYR A 240 15.23 3.20 17.05
C TYR A 240 14.18 2.58 16.11
N LEU A 241 12.92 2.65 16.52
CA LEU A 241 11.79 2.08 15.79
C LEU A 241 11.59 2.78 14.45
N VAL A 242 11.67 2.01 13.37
CA VAL A 242 11.44 2.47 12.00
C VAL A 242 10.61 1.46 11.21
N HIS A 243 9.88 1.93 10.21
CA HIS A 243 9.23 1.08 9.22
C HIS A 243 10.23 0.66 8.13
N CYS A 244 10.11 -0.57 7.65
CA CYS A 244 10.85 -1.01 6.48
C CYS A 244 10.30 -0.33 5.21
N PRO A 245 11.13 0.39 4.43
CA PRO A 245 10.69 1.05 3.20
C PRO A 245 10.25 0.06 2.10
N ILE A 246 10.68 -1.20 2.17
CA ILE A 246 10.25 -2.26 1.25
C ILE A 246 8.88 -2.77 1.66
N CYS A 247 8.72 -3.26 2.90
CA CYS A 247 7.43 -3.74 3.41
C CYS A 247 6.32 -2.69 3.32
N ILE A 248 6.62 -1.41 3.61
CA ILE A 248 5.62 -0.34 3.53
C ILE A 248 5.16 -0.07 2.09
N SER A 249 6.04 -0.34 1.11
CA SER A 249 5.74 -0.24 -0.33
C SER A 249 4.99 -1.48 -0.85
N GLU A 250 5.19 -2.63 -0.21
CA GLU A 250 4.57 -3.92 -0.55
C GLU A 250 3.36 -4.26 0.34
N GLU A 251 2.87 -3.32 1.17
CA GLU A 251 1.70 -3.47 2.07
C GLU A 251 0.45 -4.04 1.39
N TRP A 252 0.37 -3.96 0.06
CA TRP A 252 -0.73 -4.42 -0.77
C TRP A 252 -0.72 -5.93 -1.07
N GLN A 253 0.37 -6.66 -0.76
CA GLN A 253 0.60 -8.02 -1.27
C GLN A 253 0.41 -9.17 -0.27
N SER A 254 0.15 -8.92 1.03
CA SER A 254 -0.05 -10.04 1.97
C SER A 254 -1.00 -9.75 3.13
N ASP A 255 -1.76 -10.77 3.53
CA ASP A 255 -2.64 -10.80 4.72
C ASP A 255 -1.85 -10.86 6.05
N VAL A 256 -0.53 -10.66 6.02
CA VAL A 256 0.37 -10.82 7.17
C VAL A 256 1.04 -9.48 7.50
N TRP A 257 0.98 -9.10 8.78
CA TRP A 257 1.50 -7.89 9.42
C TRP A 257 3.00 -7.61 9.17
N GLN A 258 3.40 -7.20 7.97
CA GLN A 258 4.82 -6.92 7.64
C GLN A 258 5.24 -5.45 7.75
N SER A 259 4.31 -4.50 7.94
CA SER A 259 4.65 -3.08 8.08
C SER A 259 4.83 -2.60 9.53
N GLU A 260 5.00 -3.51 10.48
CA GLU A 260 5.34 -3.11 11.84
C GLU A 260 6.72 -2.45 11.92
N GLN A 261 6.90 -1.60 12.93
CA GLN A 261 8.19 -0.96 13.15
C GLN A 261 9.18 -1.97 13.69
N THR A 262 10.38 -2.02 13.12
CA THR A 262 11.50 -2.82 13.61
C THR A 262 12.50 -1.93 14.35
N ARG A 263 13.12 -2.49 15.40
CA ARG A 263 14.27 -1.87 16.09
C ARG A 263 15.60 -2.20 15.43
N ASN A 264 15.62 -3.19 14.53
CA ASN A 264 16.82 -3.62 13.83
C ASN A 264 16.46 -3.82 12.35
N ILE A 265 16.48 -2.71 11.60
CA ILE A 265 16.14 -2.71 10.18
C ILE A 265 17.17 -3.47 9.35
N LEU A 266 18.44 -3.47 9.73
CA LEU A 266 19.48 -4.19 8.99
C LEU A 266 19.23 -5.69 9.01
N ARG A 267 18.92 -6.25 10.19
CA ARG A 267 18.53 -7.66 10.31
C ARG A 267 17.25 -7.92 9.52
N HIS A 268 16.23 -7.07 9.66
CA HIS A 268 14.98 -7.23 8.88
C HIS A 268 15.24 -7.32 7.37
N LEU A 269 16.01 -6.39 6.81
CA LEU A 269 16.29 -6.32 5.38
C LEU A 269 17.07 -7.54 4.89
N LYS A 270 18.09 -7.97 5.64
CA LYS A 270 18.89 -9.16 5.30
C LYS A 270 18.07 -10.45 5.31
N TRP A 271 17.15 -10.60 6.26
CA TRP A 271 16.40 -11.84 6.41
C TRP A 271 15.18 -11.95 5.50
N LEU A 272 14.52 -10.84 5.17
CA LEU A 272 13.24 -10.84 4.45
C LEU A 272 13.30 -10.31 3.02
N HIS A 273 14.35 -9.54 2.68
CA HIS A 273 14.45 -8.87 1.39
C HIS A 273 15.78 -9.14 0.67
N PHE A 274 16.57 -10.10 1.17
CA PHE A 274 17.84 -10.50 0.56
C PHE A 274 17.89 -12.03 0.49
N ASP A 275 17.71 -12.59 -0.71
CA ASP A 275 17.76 -14.03 -0.98
C ASP A 275 19.19 -14.43 -1.37
N GLU A 276 19.88 -15.17 -0.49
CA GLU A 276 21.19 -15.75 -0.74
C GLU A 276 21.07 -17.05 -1.55
N ASN A 277 20.81 -16.94 -2.85
CA ASN A 277 21.13 -18.00 -3.81
C ASN A 277 22.37 -17.68 -4.66
N VAL A 278 23.33 -16.93 -4.10
CA VAL A 278 24.68 -16.80 -4.65
C VAL A 278 25.69 -17.00 -3.53
N ASP A 279 26.35 -18.16 -3.56
CA ASP A 279 27.47 -18.56 -2.71
C ASP A 279 28.47 -17.41 -2.47
N ARG A 280 28.63 -16.98 -1.19
CA ARG A 280 29.86 -16.46 -0.54
C ARG A 280 29.56 -15.62 0.71
N TRP A 281 29.17 -16.24 1.82
CA TRP A 281 29.23 -15.61 3.15
C TRP A 281 29.79 -16.51 4.27
N ASP A 282 30.32 -17.70 3.93
CA ASP A 282 30.94 -18.61 4.92
C ASP A 282 32.25 -18.07 5.57
N GLU A 283 32.88 -17.03 5.01
CA GLU A 283 34.11 -16.48 5.61
C GLU A 283 33.84 -15.44 6.72
N VAL A 284 32.72 -14.71 6.68
CA VAL A 284 32.47 -13.58 7.62
C VAL A 284 31.77 -14.05 8.91
N GLU A 285 31.05 -15.17 8.86
CA GLU A 285 30.37 -15.73 10.04
C GLU A 285 31.34 -16.47 10.98
N SER A 286 32.49 -16.92 10.47
CA SER A 286 33.53 -17.59 11.27
C SER A 286 34.26 -16.63 12.24
N GLU A 287 34.37 -15.35 11.89
CA GLU A 287 34.93 -14.32 12.75
C GLU A 287 33.91 -13.85 13.80
N ALA A 288 32.63 -13.67 13.41
CA ALA A 288 31.56 -13.21 14.30
C ALA A 288 31.16 -14.25 15.38
N ARG A 289 31.18 -15.55 15.04
CA ARG A 289 30.90 -16.63 16.02
C ARG A 289 31.96 -16.76 17.12
N SER A 290 33.18 -16.26 16.90
CA SER A 290 34.23 -16.28 17.92
C SER A 290 34.05 -15.19 19.00
N ASP A 291 33.28 -14.14 18.69
CA ASP A 291 33.03 -13.01 19.59
C ASP A 291 31.73 -13.20 20.42
N GLU A 292 30.73 -13.92 19.91
CA GLU A 292 29.47 -14.16 20.64
C GLU A 292 29.58 -15.20 21.78
N GLU A 293 30.41 -16.24 21.64
CA GLU A 293 30.59 -17.25 22.71
C GLU A 293 31.39 -16.74 23.92
N LYS A 294 32.09 -15.60 23.79
CA LYS A 294 32.79 -14.97 24.92
C LYS A 294 31.94 -13.99 25.71
N ASN A 295 30.73 -13.65 25.26
CA ASN A 295 29.96 -12.53 25.81
C ASN A 295 28.66 -12.93 26.53
N LEU A 296 28.55 -14.20 26.94
CA LEU A 296 27.36 -14.74 27.63
C LEU A 296 27.42 -14.70 29.17
N GLU A 297 28.44 -14.07 29.77
CA GLU A 297 28.50 -13.87 31.23
C GLU A 297 28.33 -12.43 31.72
N ASP A 298 28.24 -11.42 30.85
CA ASP A 298 28.08 -10.01 31.27
C ASP A 298 26.73 -9.43 30.81
N ILE A 299 25.63 -9.88 31.42
CA ILE A 299 24.38 -9.10 31.45
C ILE A 299 24.43 -8.17 32.67
N GLU A 300 25.16 -7.08 32.55
CA GLU A 300 24.94 -5.86 33.33
C GLU A 300 24.75 -4.69 32.36
N SER A 301 23.72 -3.88 32.62
CA SER A 301 23.22 -2.77 31.81
C SER A 301 24.24 -2.06 30.92
N GLU A 302 24.08 -2.15 29.58
CA GLU A 302 24.79 -1.26 28.65
C GLU A 302 24.25 0.17 28.79
N ASP A 303 24.88 0.92 29.68
CA ASP A 303 24.70 2.36 29.85
C ASP A 303 24.97 3.11 28.53
N GLU A 304 24.04 3.97 28.12
CA GLU A 304 24.19 4.87 26.97
C GLU A 304 25.51 5.65 27.09
N LYS A 305 26.46 5.55 26.14
CA LYS A 305 27.74 6.30 26.19
C LYS A 305 27.60 7.73 25.64
N CYS A 306 28.24 8.71 26.26
CA CYS A 306 28.20 10.10 25.79
C CYS A 306 29.15 10.28 24.60
N CYS A 307 28.69 10.82 23.47
CA CYS A 307 29.58 10.97 22.31
C CYS A 307 30.67 12.07 22.47
N ILE A 308 30.54 12.95 23.47
CA ILE A 308 31.44 14.08 23.68
C ILE A 308 32.69 13.63 24.44
N CYS A 309 32.53 12.84 25.51
CA CYS A 309 33.64 12.31 26.31
C CYS A 309 33.88 10.80 26.13
N GLN A 310 32.97 10.09 25.47
CA GLN A 310 32.99 8.64 25.22
C GLN A 310 32.86 7.76 26.48
N GLU A 311 32.52 8.35 27.62
CA GLU A 311 32.27 7.66 28.89
C GLU A 311 30.80 7.25 29.05
N SER A 312 30.53 6.23 29.89
CA SER A 312 29.19 5.73 30.17
C SER A 312 28.32 6.78 30.89
N MET A 313 27.07 6.92 30.48
CA MET A 313 26.14 7.89 31.07
C MET A 313 25.18 7.23 32.05
N LYS A 314 25.17 7.72 33.29
CA LYS A 314 24.15 7.37 34.27
C LYS A 314 22.88 8.19 34.01
N ALA A 315 21.71 7.57 34.08
CA ALA A 315 20.42 8.20 33.79
C ALA A 315 20.15 9.52 34.56
N GLU A 316 20.78 9.68 35.72
CA GLU A 316 20.64 10.85 36.61
C GLU A 316 21.45 12.08 36.16
N ASP A 317 22.51 11.88 35.36
CA ASP A 317 23.43 12.93 34.89
C ASP A 317 23.31 13.21 33.37
N CYS A 318 22.28 12.67 32.73
CA CYS A 318 21.99 12.86 31.31
C CYS A 318 21.14 14.10 31.05
N ARG A 319 21.48 14.85 30.02
CA ARG A 319 20.63 15.88 29.42
C ARG A 319 20.25 15.46 28.00
N LYS A 320 18.94 15.38 27.76
CA LYS A 320 18.35 15.11 26.46
C LYS A 320 17.96 16.42 25.76
N LEU A 321 18.35 16.56 24.50
CA LEU A 321 18.01 17.73 23.67
C LEU A 321 16.64 17.59 22.99
N THR A 322 16.16 18.67 22.37
CA THR A 322 14.92 18.71 21.56
C THR A 322 14.97 17.77 20.35
N CYS A 323 16.18 17.51 19.83
CA CYS A 323 16.47 16.49 18.81
C CYS A 323 16.53 15.05 19.37
N SER A 324 16.24 14.86 20.66
CA SER A 324 16.21 13.57 21.37
C SER A 324 17.54 12.84 21.58
N HIS A 325 18.69 13.47 21.28
CA HIS A 325 20.00 12.95 21.68
C HIS A 325 20.30 13.26 23.15
N SER A 326 20.91 12.29 23.84
CA SER A 326 21.32 12.36 25.25
C SER A 326 22.84 12.48 25.37
N TYR A 327 23.29 13.28 26.34
CA TYR A 327 24.68 13.52 26.66
C TYR A 327 24.83 13.69 28.17
N HIS A 328 26.03 13.53 28.75
CA HIS A 328 26.25 14.07 30.10
C HIS A 328 25.93 15.56 30.11
N ARG A 329 25.23 15.98 31.16
CA ARG A 329 24.76 17.35 31.31
C ARG A 329 25.90 18.36 31.23
N GLU A 330 27.06 18.04 31.81
CA GLU A 330 28.26 18.87 31.75
C GLU A 330 28.83 18.96 30.34
N CYS A 331 29.01 17.82 29.67
CA CYS A 331 29.57 17.77 28.33
C CYS A 331 28.74 18.58 27.31
N ILE A 332 27.41 18.44 27.33
CA ILE A 332 26.56 19.20 26.41
C ILE A 332 26.46 20.67 26.79
N ASN A 333 26.48 21.00 28.08
CA ASN A 333 26.50 22.40 28.50
C ASN A 333 27.79 23.10 28.09
N GLN A 334 28.93 22.40 28.12
CA GLN A 334 30.20 22.95 27.66
C GLN A 334 30.20 23.15 26.14
N TRP A 335 29.70 22.17 25.38
CA TRP A 335 29.55 22.30 23.93
C TRP A 335 28.64 23.47 23.53
N LEU A 336 27.54 23.66 24.24
CA LEU A 336 26.55 24.72 23.96
C LEU A 336 27.01 26.14 24.33
N ARG A 337 28.20 26.30 24.93
CA ARG A 337 28.80 27.63 25.13
C ARG A 337 29.35 28.20 23.83
N ASP A 338 29.92 27.33 22.99
CA ASP A 338 30.62 27.73 21.77
C ASP A 338 29.85 27.35 20.50
N ASN A 339 28.79 26.53 20.62
CA ASN A 339 28.00 26.05 19.50
C ASN A 339 26.49 26.09 19.83
N THR A 340 25.64 26.44 18.88
CA THR A 340 24.17 26.42 19.06
C THR A 340 23.51 25.16 18.49
N SER A 341 24.32 24.17 18.08
CA SER A 341 23.87 22.98 17.36
C SER A 341 24.25 21.68 18.08
N CYS A 342 23.40 20.68 17.95
CA CYS A 342 23.60 19.34 18.50
C CYS A 342 24.89 18.68 17.97
N PRO A 343 25.75 18.08 18.83
CA PRO A 343 26.94 17.37 18.38
C PRO A 343 26.66 16.21 17.42
N ASN A 344 25.53 15.50 17.58
CA ASN A 344 25.23 14.31 16.78
C ASN A 344 24.58 14.66 15.44
N CYS A 345 23.61 15.57 15.45
CA CYS A 345 22.79 15.84 14.26
C CYS A 345 22.86 17.27 13.76
N ARG A 346 23.62 18.14 14.42
CA ARG A 346 23.77 19.57 14.09
C ARG A 346 22.47 20.38 14.05
N ALA A 347 21.37 19.81 14.55
CA ALA A 347 20.12 20.54 14.73
C ALA A 347 20.33 21.67 15.76
N GLU A 348 19.79 22.86 15.48
CA GLU A 348 19.80 23.96 16.44
C GLU A 348 19.06 23.57 17.73
N VAL A 349 19.63 23.95 18.87
CA VAL A 349 19.29 23.43 20.20
C VAL A 349 18.47 24.43 21.02
#